data_AF-W2ESX4-F1
#
_entry.id   AF-W2ESX4-F1
#
_cell.length_a   1.000
_cell.length_b   1.000
_cell.length_c   1.000
_cell.angle_alpha   90.00
_cell.angle_beta   90.00
_cell.angle_gamma   90.00
#
_symmetry.space_group_name_H-M   'P 1'
#
loop_
_entity.id
_entity.type
_entity.pdbx_description
1 polymer ?
#
loop_
_entity_poly.entity_id
_entity_poly.type
_entity_poly.pdbx_seq_one_letter_code
_entity_poly.pdbx_strand_id
1 'polypeptide(L)'
;MTAHSDAGGVPRPPERLLLGVSGSVAALNLPAYVYAFRAAGVARLAVVLTPAAEGFLPAGALRPIVDAVHTEHDQGKGHVALSRWAQHLLVLPATANLLGCAASGLAPNFLATVLLAADCPITFVPAMNPVMWRKPAVRRNVATLRADGHRVVDPLPGAVYEAASRSIVDGLTMPRPEALVRLLGGGDDGSPSGQDGPVGRAEHAEHAEAAEALA
;
A
#
# COMPACT_ATOMS: atom_id res chain seq x y z
N MET A 1 21.32 -14.27 36.79
CA MET A 1 20.61 -12.97 36.73
C MET A 1 21.44 -12.02 35.88
N THR A 2 21.17 -11.97 34.58
CA THR A 2 21.67 -10.92 33.70
C THR A 2 20.53 -10.57 32.75
N ALA A 3 19.81 -9.52 33.15
CA ALA A 3 18.76 -8.91 32.35
C ALA A 3 19.36 -8.44 31.01
N HIS A 4 18.82 -8.93 29.91
CA HIS A 4 18.98 -8.28 28.62
C HIS A 4 18.07 -7.06 28.65
N SER A 5 18.67 -5.87 28.74
CA SER A 5 17.95 -4.61 28.66
C SER A 5 17.35 -4.47 27.27
N ASP A 6 16.03 -4.43 27.21
CA ASP A 6 15.27 -4.08 26.01
C ASP A 6 15.45 -2.57 25.79
N ALA A 7 16.52 -2.20 25.10
CA ALA A 7 16.79 -0.83 24.70
C ALA A 7 15.80 -0.48 23.58
N GLY A 8 15.00 0.57 23.81
CA GLY A 8 13.95 1.07 22.90
C GLY A 8 14.35 0.99 21.43
N GLY A 9 13.84 -0.04 20.76
CA GLY A 9 14.21 -0.36 19.39
C GLY A 9 13.80 0.77 18.45
N VAL A 10 14.74 1.21 17.61
CA VAL A 10 14.43 2.08 16.48
C VAL A 10 13.32 1.41 15.67
N PRO A 11 12.20 2.10 15.38
CA PRO A 11 11.11 1.53 14.61
C PRO A 11 11.65 1.01 13.26
N ARG A 12 11.57 -0.30 13.01
CA ARG A 12 12.12 -0.95 11.80
C ARG A 12 11.00 -1.21 10.79
N PRO A 13 11.21 -0.92 9.49
CA PRO A 13 10.20 -1.20 8.49
C PRO A 13 9.97 -2.71 8.33
N PRO A 14 8.84 -3.13 7.71
CA PRO A 14 8.60 -4.55 7.42
C PRO A 14 9.70 -5.12 6.53
N GLU A 15 10.05 -6.39 6.76
CA GLU A 15 11.04 -7.10 5.95
C GLU A 15 10.49 -7.34 4.54
N ARG A 16 9.19 -7.66 4.42
CA ARG A 16 8.49 -7.92 3.16
C ARG A 16 7.34 -6.93 2.97
N LEU A 17 7.53 -5.98 2.07
CA LEU A 17 6.54 -4.97 1.71
C LEU A 17 5.90 -5.28 0.36
N LEU A 18 4.57 -5.36 0.32
CA LEU A 18 3.83 -5.44 -0.93
C LEU A 18 3.27 -4.05 -1.28
N LEU A 19 3.67 -3.50 -2.43
CA LEU A 19 3.12 -2.26 -2.96
C LEU A 19 1.95 -2.54 -3.90
N GLY A 20 0.74 -2.15 -3.50
CA GLY A 20 -0.43 -2.16 -4.37
C GLY A 20 -0.54 -0.86 -5.15
N VAL A 21 -0.60 -0.90 -6.48
CA VAL A 21 -0.56 0.30 -7.32
C VAL A 21 -1.85 0.38 -8.15
N SER A 22 -2.61 1.46 -7.97
CA SER A 22 -3.84 1.70 -8.72
C SER A 22 -3.71 2.81 -9.77
N GLY A 23 -4.67 2.88 -10.70
CA GLY A 23 -4.61 3.75 -11.89
C GLY A 23 -4.69 5.25 -11.61
N SER A 24 -3.58 5.84 -11.21
CA SER A 24 -3.42 7.29 -11.02
C SER A 24 -2.09 7.76 -11.60
N VAL A 25 -2.06 8.98 -12.15
CA VAL A 25 -0.83 9.63 -12.63
C VAL A 25 0.25 9.71 -11.54
N ALA A 26 -0.16 9.72 -10.27
CA ALA A 26 0.75 9.70 -9.13
C ALA A 26 1.62 8.41 -9.06
N ALA A 27 1.23 7.35 -9.77
CA ALA A 27 2.05 6.14 -9.93
C ALA A 27 3.41 6.43 -10.57
N LEU A 28 3.53 7.49 -11.39
CA LEU A 28 4.81 7.91 -11.98
C LEU A 28 5.87 8.27 -10.92
N ASN A 29 5.45 8.59 -9.69
CA ASN A 29 6.36 8.91 -8.59
C ASN A 29 6.86 7.66 -7.84
N LEU A 30 6.35 6.47 -8.15
CA LEU A 30 6.63 5.24 -7.42
C LEU A 30 8.13 4.91 -7.29
N PRO A 31 8.99 5.12 -8.32
CA PRO A 31 10.42 4.87 -8.18
C PRO A 31 11.09 5.62 -7.02
N ALA A 32 10.65 6.85 -6.72
CA ALA A 32 11.19 7.62 -5.59
C ALA A 32 10.81 7.00 -4.23
N TYR A 33 9.60 6.45 -4.12
CA TYR A 33 9.17 5.73 -2.91
C TYR A 33 9.90 4.40 -2.74
N VAL A 34 10.05 3.64 -3.83
CA VAL A 34 10.82 2.38 -3.82
C VAL A 34 12.25 2.61 -3.31
N TYR A 35 12.92 3.65 -3.82
CA TYR A 35 14.26 4.02 -3.34
C TYR A 35 14.26 4.37 -1.85
N ALA A 36 13.32 5.19 -1.39
CA ALA A 36 13.23 5.58 0.02
C ALA A 36 12.96 4.39 0.95
N PHE A 37 12.09 3.46 0.55
CA PHE A 37 11.79 2.24 1.31
C PHE A 37 13.01 1.32 1.41
N ARG A 38 13.74 1.11 0.31
CA ARG A 38 15.00 0.35 0.31
C ARG A 38 16.05 1.02 1.19
N ALA A 39 16.23 2.34 1.07
CA ALA A 39 17.17 3.11 1.87
C ALA A 39 16.83 3.06 3.37
N ALA A 40 15.56 2.91 3.71
CA ALA A 40 15.09 2.74 5.08
C ALA A 40 15.23 1.31 5.64
N GLY A 41 15.61 0.35 4.81
CA GLY A 41 15.87 -1.03 5.22
C GLY A 41 14.77 -2.05 4.91
N VAL A 42 13.82 -1.74 4.01
CA VAL A 42 12.90 -2.76 3.46
C VAL A 42 13.70 -3.75 2.64
N ALA A 43 13.78 -5.00 3.10
CA ALA A 43 14.64 -6.03 2.54
C ALA A 43 14.08 -6.63 1.25
N ARG A 44 12.79 -6.96 1.24
CA ARG A 44 12.07 -7.42 0.04
C ARG A 44 10.84 -6.56 -0.23
N LEU A 45 10.67 -6.17 -1.48
CA LEU A 45 9.65 -5.28 -1.99
C LEU A 45 9.13 -5.85 -3.31
N ALA A 46 7.87 -6.26 -3.29
CA ALA A 46 7.13 -6.68 -4.48
C ALA A 46 6.07 -5.64 -4.81
N VAL A 47 5.66 -5.58 -6.07
CA VAL A 47 4.61 -4.69 -6.56
C VAL A 47 3.50 -5.50 -7.18
N VAL A 48 2.25 -5.11 -6.94
CA VAL A 48 1.09 -5.63 -7.68
C VAL A 48 0.33 -4.46 -8.31
N LEU A 49 0.16 -4.51 -9.63
CA LEU A 49 -0.46 -3.46 -10.44
C LEU A 49 -1.92 -3.83 -10.73
N THR A 50 -2.83 -2.86 -10.59
CA THR A 50 -4.12 -2.94 -11.29
C THR A 50 -3.91 -2.80 -12.81
N PRO A 51 -4.83 -3.31 -13.66
CA PRO A 51 -4.76 -3.07 -15.10
C PRO A 51 -4.65 -1.58 -15.48
N ALA A 52 -5.37 -0.71 -14.76
CA ALA A 52 -5.32 0.73 -15.00
C ALA A 52 -3.98 1.37 -14.57
N ALA A 53 -3.30 0.83 -13.56
CA ALA A 53 -1.98 1.31 -13.14
C ALA A 53 -0.90 1.00 -14.18
N GLU A 54 -0.99 -0.17 -14.82
CA GLU A 54 -0.03 -0.61 -15.84
C GLU A 54 -0.01 0.33 -17.06
N GLY A 55 -1.13 1.00 -17.34
CA GLY A 55 -1.20 2.06 -18.36
C GLY A 55 -0.42 3.34 -18.01
N PHE A 56 -0.15 3.61 -16.72
CA PHE A 56 0.66 4.76 -16.28
C PHE A 56 2.12 4.36 -16.05
N LEU A 57 2.34 3.24 -15.38
CA LEU A 57 3.66 2.71 -15.07
C LEU A 57 3.71 1.22 -15.42
N PRO A 58 4.16 0.87 -16.63
CA PRO A 58 4.21 -0.51 -17.10
C PRO A 58 5.08 -1.40 -16.21
N ALA A 59 4.71 -2.68 -16.06
CA ALA A 59 5.44 -3.62 -15.22
C ALA A 59 6.94 -3.70 -15.56
N GLY A 60 7.29 -3.61 -16.85
CA GLY A 60 8.67 -3.61 -17.32
C GLY A 60 9.53 -2.47 -16.78
N ALA A 61 8.95 -1.31 -16.46
CA ALA A 61 9.67 -0.18 -15.86
C ALA A 61 9.99 -0.39 -14.38
N LEU A 62 9.24 -1.25 -13.69
CA LEU A 62 9.39 -1.52 -12.26
C LEU A 62 10.32 -2.69 -11.97
N ARG A 63 10.33 -3.72 -12.83
CA ARG A 63 11.17 -4.93 -12.65
C ARG A 63 12.64 -4.67 -12.32
N PRO A 64 13.32 -3.63 -12.84
CA PRO A 64 14.72 -3.37 -12.48
C PRO A 64 14.94 -2.82 -11.07
N ILE A 65 13.90 -2.35 -10.38
CA ILE A 65 14.01 -1.61 -9.11
C ILE A 65 13.26 -2.26 -7.94
N VAL A 66 12.59 -3.39 -8.17
CA VAL A 66 11.86 -4.17 -7.15
C VAL A 66 12.16 -5.65 -7.33
N ASP A 67 11.82 -6.49 -6.34
CA ASP A 67 12.12 -7.94 -6.41
C ASP A 67 11.15 -8.66 -7.37
N ALA A 68 9.85 -8.35 -7.27
CA ALA A 68 8.83 -8.88 -8.18
C ALA A 68 7.77 -7.85 -8.57
N VAL A 69 7.18 -8.06 -9.75
CA VAL A 69 6.04 -7.29 -10.24
C VAL A 69 4.95 -8.26 -10.71
N HIS A 70 3.78 -8.16 -10.08
CA HIS A 70 2.59 -8.91 -10.42
C HIS A 70 1.56 -8.03 -11.14
N THR A 71 0.86 -8.62 -12.09
CA THR A 71 -0.22 -7.97 -12.84
C THR A 71 -1.47 -8.84 -12.87
N GLU A 72 -2.47 -8.41 -13.61
CA GLU A 72 -3.71 -9.16 -13.81
C GLU A 72 -3.50 -10.55 -14.40
N HIS A 73 -2.41 -10.75 -15.14
CA HIS A 73 -2.07 -12.06 -15.73
C HIS A 73 -1.61 -13.08 -14.68
N ASP A 74 -1.33 -12.65 -13.45
CA ASP A 74 -0.89 -13.50 -12.34
C ASP A 74 -2.04 -13.97 -11.46
N GLN A 75 -3.32 -13.69 -11.81
CA GLN A 75 -4.48 -14.12 -11.02
C GLN A 75 -4.48 -15.63 -10.68
N GLY A 76 -4.07 -16.47 -11.64
CA GLY A 76 -3.96 -17.93 -11.46
C GLY A 76 -2.73 -18.38 -10.66
N LYS A 77 -1.80 -17.47 -10.37
CA LYS A 77 -0.54 -17.75 -9.66
C LYS A 77 -0.63 -17.57 -8.14
N GLY A 78 -1.78 -17.11 -7.62
CA GLY A 78 -2.13 -17.23 -6.21
C GLY A 78 -2.17 -15.92 -5.44
N HIS A 79 -3.36 -15.30 -5.37
CA HIS A 79 -3.62 -14.15 -4.49
C HIS A 79 -3.39 -14.48 -3.00
N VAL A 80 -3.69 -15.72 -2.59
CA VAL A 80 -3.45 -16.22 -1.21
C VAL A 80 -1.96 -16.30 -0.88
N ALA A 81 -1.13 -16.75 -1.81
CA ALA A 81 0.31 -16.86 -1.59
C ALA A 81 0.93 -15.46 -1.44
N LEU A 82 0.56 -14.55 -2.35
CA LEU A 82 1.04 -13.17 -2.31
C LEU A 82 0.54 -12.40 -1.07
N SER A 83 -0.71 -12.63 -0.65
CA SER A 83 -1.26 -11.97 0.53
C SER A 83 -0.57 -12.43 1.82
N ARG A 84 -0.21 -13.72 1.92
CA ARG A 84 0.56 -14.30 3.05
C ARG A 84 2.04 -13.91 3.03
N TRP A 85 2.60 -13.67 1.85
CA TRP A 85 3.98 -13.22 1.71
C TRP A 85 4.19 -11.84 2.34
N ALA A 86 3.21 -10.94 2.15
CA ALA A 86 3.28 -9.58 2.65
C ALA A 86 3.22 -9.54 4.19
N GLN A 87 4.20 -8.88 4.81
CA GLN A 87 4.10 -8.48 6.22
C GLN A 87 3.36 -7.15 6.38
N HIS A 88 3.34 -6.34 5.32
CA HIS A 88 2.57 -5.10 5.22
C HIS A 88 2.18 -4.89 3.76
N LEU A 89 0.95 -4.45 3.52
CA LEU A 89 0.46 -4.10 2.19
C LEU A 89 0.18 -2.60 2.12
N LEU A 90 0.97 -1.89 1.32
CA LEU A 90 0.86 -0.44 1.12
C LEU A 90 0.28 -0.15 -0.27
N VAL A 91 -0.94 0.37 -0.32
CA VAL A 91 -1.58 0.80 -1.58
C VAL A 91 -1.19 2.24 -1.89
N LEU A 92 -0.29 2.41 -2.86
CA LEU A 92 0.33 3.68 -3.23
C LEU A 92 0.54 3.77 -4.76
N PRO A 93 -0.24 4.61 -5.47
CA PRO A 93 -1.42 5.34 -5.02
C PRO A 93 -2.68 4.46 -4.88
N ALA A 94 -3.60 4.86 -4.00
CA ALA A 94 -4.96 4.34 -3.89
C ALA A 94 -5.98 5.29 -4.57
N THR A 95 -6.65 4.81 -5.61
CA THR A 95 -7.72 5.55 -6.30
C THR A 95 -9.04 5.45 -5.56
N ALA A 96 -9.96 6.39 -5.81
CA ALA A 96 -11.33 6.33 -5.28
C ALA A 96 -12.05 5.01 -5.62
N ASN A 97 -11.79 4.46 -6.81
CA ASN A 97 -12.34 3.17 -7.23
C ASN A 97 -11.85 2.04 -6.32
N LEU A 98 -10.53 1.92 -6.12
CA LEU A 98 -9.96 0.86 -5.28
C LEU A 98 -10.41 0.97 -3.82
N LEU A 99 -10.49 2.19 -3.27
CA LEU A 99 -11.05 2.43 -1.94
C LEU A 99 -12.50 1.96 -1.83
N GLY A 100 -13.33 2.21 -2.86
CA GLY A 100 -14.71 1.76 -2.89
C GLY A 100 -14.85 0.24 -3.00
N CYS A 101 -14.00 -0.40 -3.80
CA CYS A 101 -13.95 -1.85 -3.90
C CYS A 101 -13.57 -2.48 -2.55
N ALA A 102 -12.47 -2.04 -1.95
CA ALA A 102 -12.00 -2.55 -0.67
C ALA A 102 -13.03 -2.35 0.44
N ALA A 103 -13.62 -1.16 0.58
CA ALA A 103 -14.63 -0.85 1.60
C ALA A 103 -15.94 -1.65 1.43
N SER A 104 -16.17 -2.24 0.26
CA SER A 104 -17.39 -2.99 -0.06
C SER A 104 -17.14 -4.50 -0.20
N GLY A 105 -15.93 -4.97 0.08
CA GLY A 105 -15.55 -6.39 -0.11
C GLY A 105 -15.57 -6.84 -1.59
N LEU A 106 -15.41 -5.92 -2.54
CA LEU A 106 -15.40 -6.23 -3.97
C LEU A 106 -13.98 -6.44 -4.48
N ALA A 107 -13.78 -7.48 -5.27
CA ALA A 107 -12.48 -7.88 -5.82
C ALA A 107 -12.49 -7.97 -7.37
N PRO A 108 -12.64 -6.85 -8.11
CA PRO A 108 -12.78 -6.89 -9.57
C PRO A 108 -11.46 -7.10 -10.34
N ASN A 109 -10.32 -7.14 -9.65
CA ASN A 109 -9.00 -7.32 -10.26
C ASN A 109 -8.05 -8.00 -9.27
N PHE A 110 -6.86 -8.39 -9.74
CA PHE A 110 -5.93 -9.17 -8.94
C PHE A 110 -5.51 -8.48 -7.64
N LEU A 111 -5.16 -7.19 -7.67
CA LEU A 111 -4.83 -6.43 -6.47
C LEU A 111 -5.99 -6.40 -5.48
N ALA A 112 -7.22 -6.18 -5.93
CA ALA A 112 -8.38 -6.16 -5.06
C ALA A 112 -8.66 -7.53 -4.41
N THR A 113 -8.40 -8.64 -5.13
CA THR A 113 -8.47 -10.00 -4.57
C THR A 113 -7.38 -10.23 -3.52
N VAL A 114 -6.15 -9.74 -3.77
CA VAL A 114 -5.05 -9.82 -2.79
C VAL A 114 -5.38 -9.03 -1.53
N LEU A 115 -5.93 -7.82 -1.67
CA LEU A 115 -6.37 -6.98 -0.54
C LEU A 115 -7.43 -7.70 0.32
N LEU A 116 -8.42 -8.33 -0.33
CA LEU A 116 -9.49 -9.03 0.36
C LEU A 116 -9.01 -10.29 1.10
N ALA A 117 -7.91 -10.90 0.63
CA ALA A 117 -7.31 -12.09 1.21
C ALA A 117 -6.12 -11.81 2.14
N ALA A 118 -5.82 -10.54 2.43
CA ALA A 118 -4.67 -10.17 3.24
C ALA A 118 -5.02 -10.09 4.73
N ASP A 119 -4.26 -10.82 5.54
CA ASP A 119 -4.33 -10.79 7.01
C ASP A 119 -3.31 -9.81 7.62
N CYS A 120 -2.41 -9.25 6.80
CA CYS A 120 -1.41 -8.27 7.25
C CYS A 120 -2.00 -6.85 7.35
N PRO A 121 -1.34 -5.92 8.09
CA PRO A 121 -1.75 -4.53 8.09
C PRO A 121 -1.77 -3.93 6.68
N ILE A 122 -2.89 -3.27 6.35
CA ILE A 122 -3.09 -2.58 5.07
C ILE A 122 -3.07 -1.07 5.29
N THR A 123 -2.28 -0.37 4.49
CA THR A 123 -2.28 1.10 4.44
C THR A 123 -2.65 1.59 3.06
N PHE A 124 -3.66 2.45 2.96
CA PHE A 124 -4.04 3.12 1.73
C PHE A 124 -3.49 4.55 1.72
N VAL A 125 -2.88 4.95 0.59
CA VAL A 125 -2.43 6.31 0.32
C VAL A 125 -3.26 6.89 -0.84
N PRO A 126 -4.38 7.57 -0.54
CA PRO A 126 -5.28 8.13 -1.54
C PRO A 126 -4.59 9.15 -2.45
N ALA A 127 -4.82 9.03 -3.76
CA ALA A 127 -4.40 10.04 -4.73
C ALA A 127 -5.53 10.30 -5.73
N MET A 128 -6.16 11.47 -5.60
CA MET A 128 -7.27 11.91 -6.45
C MET A 128 -7.47 13.43 -6.37
N ASN A 129 -8.21 13.99 -7.32
CA ASN A 129 -8.59 15.40 -7.31
C ASN A 129 -9.39 15.76 -6.03
N PRO A 130 -9.22 16.98 -5.45
CA PRO A 130 -9.94 17.41 -4.24
C PRO A 130 -11.47 17.30 -4.32
N VAL A 131 -12.06 17.51 -5.50
CA VAL A 131 -13.50 17.36 -5.74
C VAL A 131 -13.93 15.91 -5.53
N MET A 132 -13.13 14.94 -5.97
CA MET A 132 -13.39 13.52 -5.73
C MET A 132 -13.25 13.18 -4.25
N TRP A 133 -12.19 13.65 -3.59
CA TRP A 133 -11.92 13.40 -2.17
C TRP A 133 -13.08 13.87 -1.27
N ARG A 134 -13.69 15.01 -1.60
CA ARG A 134 -14.83 15.56 -0.85
C ARG A 134 -16.16 14.83 -1.09
N LYS A 135 -16.25 13.92 -2.06
CA LYS A 135 -17.51 13.21 -2.35
C LYS A 135 -17.97 12.41 -1.11
N PRO A 136 -19.27 12.47 -0.74
CA PRO A 136 -19.80 11.72 0.40
C PRO A 136 -19.51 10.22 0.32
N ALA A 137 -19.56 9.62 -0.88
CA ALA A 137 -19.25 8.21 -1.08
C ALA A 137 -17.79 7.89 -0.75
N VAL A 138 -16.83 8.71 -1.21
CA VAL A 138 -15.40 8.50 -0.90
C VAL A 138 -15.14 8.65 0.59
N ARG A 139 -15.70 9.68 1.22
CA ARG A 139 -15.57 9.89 2.68
C ARG A 139 -16.15 8.72 3.48
N ARG A 140 -17.30 8.17 3.06
CA ARG A 140 -17.88 6.97 3.68
C ARG A 140 -16.97 5.76 3.53
N ASN A 141 -16.45 5.49 2.33
CA ASN A 141 -15.54 4.37 2.09
C ASN A 141 -14.28 4.49 2.95
N VAL A 142 -13.69 5.68 3.05
CA VAL A 142 -12.53 5.94 3.92
C VAL A 142 -12.88 5.69 5.39
N ALA A 143 -14.04 6.14 5.85
CA ALA A 143 -14.49 5.89 7.22
C ALA A 143 -14.73 4.40 7.49
N THR A 144 -15.33 3.67 6.55
CA THR A 144 -15.51 2.21 6.62
C THR A 144 -14.16 1.50 6.71
N LEU A 145 -13.22 1.78 5.80
CA LEU A 145 -11.88 1.17 5.83
C LEU A 145 -11.16 1.41 7.16
N ARG A 146 -11.26 2.63 7.72
CA ARG A 146 -10.70 2.95 9.04
C ARG A 146 -11.40 2.19 10.16
N ALA A 147 -12.72 2.03 10.11
CA ALA A 147 -13.49 1.26 11.08
C ALA A 147 -13.16 -0.25 11.01
N ASP A 148 -12.83 -0.75 9.82
CA ASP A 148 -12.41 -2.13 9.57
C ASP A 148 -10.94 -2.39 9.96
N GLY A 149 -10.26 -1.40 10.55
CA GLY A 149 -8.88 -1.53 11.05
C GLY A 149 -7.78 -1.20 10.04
N HIS A 150 -8.13 -0.80 8.81
CA HIS A 150 -7.14 -0.35 7.84
C HIS A 150 -6.68 1.07 8.11
N ARG A 151 -5.40 1.35 7.82
CA ARG A 151 -4.89 2.72 7.85
C ARG A 151 -5.20 3.40 6.52
N VAL A 152 -5.82 4.58 6.56
CA VAL A 152 -5.99 5.42 5.36
C VAL A 152 -5.31 6.76 5.63
N VAL A 153 -4.23 7.02 4.90
CA VAL A 153 -3.44 8.25 5.03
C VAL A 153 -4.21 9.41 4.43
N ASP A 154 -4.32 10.53 5.15
CA ASP A 154 -4.97 11.71 4.58
C ASP A 154 -4.05 12.36 3.53
N PRO A 155 -4.59 12.72 2.34
CA PRO A 155 -3.83 13.46 1.36
C PRO A 155 -3.53 14.88 1.85
N LEU A 156 -2.39 15.43 1.45
CA LEU A 156 -1.91 16.73 1.90
C LEU A 156 -2.27 17.83 0.88
N PRO A 157 -2.69 19.02 1.31
CA PRO A 157 -2.84 20.16 0.40
C PRO A 157 -1.48 20.58 -0.15
N GLY A 158 -1.43 20.97 -1.42
CA GLY A 158 -0.21 21.50 -2.02
C GLY A 158 -0.36 21.78 -3.52
N ALA A 159 0.65 22.44 -4.07
CA ALA A 159 0.74 22.67 -5.51
C ALA A 159 0.98 21.33 -6.24
N VAL A 160 0.11 21.01 -7.19
CA VAL A 160 0.18 19.79 -8.01
C VAL A 160 0.04 20.14 -9.48
N TYR A 161 0.70 19.36 -10.34
CA TYR A 161 0.42 19.40 -11.77
C TYR A 161 -0.85 18.60 -12.05
N GLU A 162 -1.94 19.28 -12.45
CA GLU A 162 -3.19 18.62 -12.82
C GLU A 162 -3.19 18.29 -14.32
N ALA A 163 -3.14 17.01 -14.65
CA ALA A 163 -3.08 16.55 -16.05
C ALA A 163 -4.28 17.01 -16.91
N ALA A 164 -5.46 17.19 -16.30
CA ALA A 164 -6.68 17.62 -16.98
C ALA A 164 -6.61 19.08 -17.45
N SER A 165 -6.10 19.98 -16.61
CA SER A 165 -5.94 21.41 -16.91
C SER A 165 -4.55 21.80 -17.42
N ARG A 166 -3.60 20.85 -17.40
CA ARG A 166 -2.19 21.03 -17.82
C ARG A 166 -1.51 22.19 -17.13
N SER A 167 -1.85 22.43 -15.86
CA SER A 167 -1.41 23.58 -15.09
C SER A 167 -1.06 23.16 -13.66
N ILE A 168 -0.26 23.99 -12.99
CA ILE A 168 -0.05 23.87 -11.55
C ILE A 168 -1.28 24.47 -10.85
N VAL A 169 -1.92 23.68 -9.98
CA VAL A 169 -3.10 24.09 -9.22
C VAL A 169 -2.93 23.72 -7.75
N ASP A 170 -3.68 24.40 -6.89
CA ASP A 170 -3.84 23.96 -5.50
C ASP A 170 -4.68 22.67 -5.49
N GLY A 171 -4.07 21.59 -5.02
CA GLY A 171 -4.68 20.27 -5.03
C GLY A 171 -4.31 19.44 -3.82
N LEU A 172 -4.39 18.12 -4.00
CA LEU A 172 -4.05 17.13 -3.00
C LEU A 172 -2.90 16.27 -3.52
N THR A 173 -1.88 16.10 -2.69
CA THR A 173 -0.70 15.29 -2.98
C THR A 173 -0.55 14.16 -1.96
N MET A 174 0.15 13.10 -2.35
CA MET A 174 0.57 12.05 -1.44
C MET A 174 1.67 12.59 -0.51
N PRO A 175 1.81 12.07 0.72
CA PRO A 175 2.93 12.43 1.58
C PRO A 175 4.25 12.09 0.92
N ARG A 176 5.30 12.84 1.24
CA ARG A 176 6.65 12.56 0.73
C ARG A 176 7.13 11.17 1.15
N PRO A 177 8.05 10.54 0.40
CA PRO A 177 8.55 9.21 0.73
C PRO A 177 9.04 9.05 2.18
N GLU A 178 9.68 10.07 2.75
CA GLU A 178 10.20 10.05 4.12
C GLU A 178 9.08 9.94 5.17
N ALA A 179 7.91 10.51 4.89
CA ALA A 179 6.76 10.41 5.78
C ALA A 179 6.20 8.98 5.79
N LEU A 180 6.11 8.33 4.63
CA LEU A 180 5.66 6.95 4.53
C LEU A 180 6.67 5.95 5.12
N VAL A 181 7.97 6.22 4.98
CA VAL A 181 9.02 5.45 5.66
C VAL A 181 8.83 5.43 7.18
N ARG A 182 8.59 6.61 7.79
CA ARG A 182 8.35 6.73 9.23
C ARG A 182 7.11 5.97 9.67
N LEU A 183 6.04 6.07 8.88
CA LEU A 183 4.79 5.35 9.11
C LEU A 183 5.00 3.83 9.09
N LEU A 184 5.74 3.32 8.11
CA LEU A 184 6.06 1.88 8.00
C LEU A 184 6.97 1.39 9.13
N GLY A 185 7.81 2.26 9.70
CA GLY A 185 8.63 1.93 10.85
C GLY A 185 7.84 1.74 12.14
N GLY A 186 6.62 2.31 12.25
CA GLY A 186 5.85 2.40 13.51
C GLY A 186 5.91 3.79 14.16
N GLY A 187 6.37 4.82 13.45
CA GLY A 187 6.27 6.20 13.89
C GLY A 187 4.83 6.68 13.80
N ASP A 188 4.24 7.01 14.95
CA ASP A 188 2.87 7.49 15.04
C ASP A 188 2.74 8.89 14.41
N ASP A 189 1.80 9.08 13.49
CA ASP A 189 1.47 10.37 12.86
C ASP A 189 0.26 11.07 13.51
N GLY A 190 -0.10 10.66 14.74
CA GLY A 190 -1.10 11.37 15.55
C GLY A 190 -2.56 11.16 15.12
N SER A 191 -2.87 10.11 14.35
CA SER A 191 -4.25 9.67 14.12
C SER A 191 -4.66 8.62 15.17
N PRO A 192 -5.88 8.68 15.75
CA PRO A 192 -6.23 7.88 16.91
C PRO A 192 -6.22 6.38 16.58
N SER A 193 -5.36 5.65 17.29
CA SER A 193 -5.24 4.20 17.29
C SER A 193 -6.58 3.56 17.69
N GLY A 194 -7.26 2.96 16.72
CA GLY A 194 -8.32 1.99 16.96
C GLY A 194 -7.70 0.66 17.39
N GLN A 195 -7.82 0.38 18.69
CA GLN A 195 -7.63 -0.86 19.44
C GLN A 195 -7.24 -2.14 18.66
N ASP A 196 -6.18 -2.77 19.17
CA ASP A 196 -5.74 -4.15 18.87
C ASP A 196 -6.89 -5.16 19.00
N GLY A 197 -7.32 -5.72 17.87
CA GLY A 197 -8.08 -6.96 17.80
C GLY A 197 -7.16 -8.13 17.46
N PRO A 198 -7.29 -9.31 18.08
CA PRO A 198 -6.38 -10.43 17.87
C PRO A 198 -6.73 -11.11 16.54
N VAL A 199 -5.95 -10.87 15.49
CA VAL A 199 -5.96 -11.78 14.32
C VAL A 199 -5.01 -12.93 14.65
N GLY A 200 -5.60 -14.10 14.86
CA GLY A 200 -4.90 -15.30 15.30
C GLY A 200 -3.77 -15.68 14.35
N ARG A 201 -2.55 -15.71 14.85
CA ARG A 201 -1.40 -16.33 14.17
C ARG A 201 -1.59 -17.84 14.19
N ALA A 202 -2.18 -18.41 13.14
CA ALA A 202 -2.16 -19.85 12.91
C ALA A 202 -1.07 -20.20 11.89
N GLU A 203 -0.16 -21.07 12.33
CA GLU A 203 0.84 -21.88 11.63
C GLU A 203 0.95 -21.71 10.09
N HIS A 204 2.03 -21.05 9.63
CA HIS A 204 2.31 -20.74 8.23
C HIS A 204 3.73 -21.17 7.78
N ALA A 205 4.16 -22.38 8.10
CA ALA A 205 5.49 -22.85 7.70
C ALA A 205 5.51 -23.47 6.28
N GLU A 206 4.46 -24.18 5.84
CA GLU A 206 4.52 -25.02 4.63
C GLU A 206 4.27 -24.30 3.29
N HIS A 207 3.86 -23.02 3.29
CA HIS A 207 3.53 -22.29 2.06
C HIS A 207 4.44 -21.10 1.74
N ALA A 208 5.43 -20.83 2.59
CA ALA A 208 6.39 -19.75 2.36
C ALA A 208 7.26 -20.01 1.11
N GLU A 209 7.59 -21.26 0.81
CA GLU A 209 8.37 -21.65 -0.38
C GLU A 209 7.64 -21.35 -1.70
N ALA A 210 6.31 -21.49 -1.75
CA ALA A 210 5.54 -21.18 -2.96
C ALA A 210 5.48 -19.67 -3.25
N ALA A 211 5.60 -18.84 -2.21
CA ALA A 211 5.67 -17.38 -2.36
C ALA A 211 7.07 -16.89 -2.77
N GLU A 212 8.14 -17.60 -2.40
CA GLU A 212 9.49 -17.30 -2.90
C GLU A 212 9.66 -17.62 -4.38
N ALA A 213 8.85 -18.52 -4.95
CA ALA A 213 8.81 -18.76 -6.40
C ALA A 213 8.06 -17.66 -7.19
N LEU A 214 7.37 -16.75 -6.48
CA LEU A 214 6.61 -15.63 -7.05
C LEU A 214 7.31 -14.28 -6.86
N ALA A 215 8.23 -14.18 -5.90
CA ALA A 215 9.04 -13.00 -5.59
C ALA A 215 10.39 -13.02 -6.31
#